data_AF-A0A841XLF1-F1
#
_entry.id   AF-A0A841XLF1-F1
#
_cell.length_a   1.000
_cell.length_b   1.000
_cell.length_c   1.000
_cell.angle_alpha   90.00
_cell.angle_beta   90.00
_cell.angle_gamma   90.00
#
_symmetry.space_group_name_H-M   'P 1'
#
loop_
_entity.id
_entity.type
_entity.pdbx_description
1 polymer ?
#
loop_
_entity_poly.entity_id
_entity_poly.type
_entity_poly.pdbx_seq_one_letter_code
_entity_poly.pdbx_strand_id
1 'polypeptide(L)' 'MKTVYDVAQLLKKYGIFVYLGKREWDIEMMEYELNELFKHKLLDREVYARARSILKVELDKEKAKNRV' A
#
# COMPACT_ATOMS: atom_id res chain seq x y z
N MET A 1 4.61 11.33 2.78
CA MET A 1 3.94 10.19 2.13
C MET A 1 2.85 10.71 1.21
N LYS A 2 3.10 10.66 -0.09
CA LYS A 2 2.28 11.21 -1.19
C LYS A 2 2.06 10.20 -2.32
N THR A 3 2.89 9.17 -2.42
CA THR A 3 2.90 8.20 -3.53
C THR A 3 2.93 6.77 -3.02
N VAL A 4 2.60 5.80 -3.87
CA VAL A 4 2.75 4.36 -3.54
C VAL A 4 4.21 4.01 -3.23
N TYR A 5 5.17 4.69 -3.86
CA TYR A 5 6.57 4.50 -3.53
C TYR A 5 6.87 4.85 -2.06
N ASP A 6 6.28 5.94 -1.55
CA ASP A 6 6.43 6.30 -0.13
C ASP A 6 5.82 5.23 0.80
N VAL A 7 4.72 4.59 0.39
CA VAL A 7 4.11 3.48 1.14
C VAL A 7 5.02 2.25 1.11
N ALA A 8 5.63 1.94 -0.03
CA ALA A 8 6.63 0.88 -0.13
C ALA A 8 7.86 1.17 0.75
N GLN A 9 8.32 2.43 0.81
CA GLN A 9 9.41 2.82 1.72
C GLN A 9 9.00 2.71 3.20
N LEU A 10 7.74 2.98 3.55
CA LEU A 10 7.21 2.73 4.89
C LEU A 10 7.28 1.23 5.22
N LEU A 11 6.74 0.37 4.37
CA LEU A 11 6.74 -1.09 4.56
C LEU A 11 8.16 -1.66 4.64
N LYS A 12 9.09 -1.13 3.86
CA LYS A 12 10.52 -1.50 3.90
C LYS A 12 11.16 -1.29 5.28
N LYS A 13 10.70 -0.32 6.09
CA LYS A 13 11.18 -0.12 7.46
C LYS A 13 10.85 -1.30 8.39
N TYR A 14 9.84 -2.09 8.02
CA TYR A 14 9.41 -3.30 8.72
C TYR A 14 9.92 -4.58 8.03
N GLY A 15 10.83 -4.47 7.07
CA GLY A 15 11.38 -5.60 6.32
C GLY A 15 10.43 -6.18 5.26
N ILE A 16 9.34 -5.49 4.95
CA ILE A 16 8.35 -5.95 3.97
C ILE A 16 8.70 -5.39 2.59
N PHE A 17 8.88 -6.30 1.63
CA PHE A 17 9.12 -5.99 0.22
C PHE A 17 8.06 -6.69 -0.63
N VAL A 18 7.30 -5.90 -1.39
CA VAL A 18 6.22 -6.42 -2.24
C VAL A 18 6.62 -6.32 -3.69
N TYR A 19 6.62 -7.45 -4.39
CA TYR A 19 6.84 -7.54 -5.83
C TYR A 19 6.26 -8.86 -6.38
N LEU A 20 5.04 -8.79 -6.91
CA LEU A 20 4.24 -9.87 -7.49
C LEU A 20 4.20 -9.79 -9.03
N GLY A 21 4.86 -8.79 -9.62
CA GLY A 21 4.99 -8.62 -11.08
C GLY A 21 3.80 -7.95 -11.76
N LYS A 22 2.69 -7.71 -11.04
CA LYS A 22 1.57 -6.89 -11.51
C LYS A 22 1.31 -5.76 -10.52
N ARG A 23 1.21 -4.53 -11.05
CA ARG A 23 1.05 -3.31 -10.25
C ARG A 23 -0.19 -3.35 -9.37
N GLU A 24 -1.31 -3.84 -9.89
CA GLU A 24 -2.56 -4.01 -9.12
C GLU A 24 -2.35 -4.95 -7.92
N TRP A 25 -1.74 -6.11 -8.14
CA TRP A 25 -1.47 -7.09 -7.10
C TRP A 25 -0.47 -6.57 -6.07
N ASP A 26 0.55 -5.83 -6.51
CA ASP A 26 1.49 -5.18 -5.60
C ASP A 26 0.77 -4.22 -4.67
N ILE A 27 -0.17 -3.41 -5.18
CA ILE A 27 -0.93 -2.46 -4.37
C ILE A 27 -1.84 -3.19 -3.39
N GLU A 28 -2.53 -4.24 -3.82
CA GLU A 28 -3.40 -5.05 -2.95
C GLU A 28 -2.61 -5.75 -1.83
N MET A 29 -1.43 -6.31 -2.16
CA MET A 29 -0.55 -6.92 -1.17
C MET A 29 0.04 -5.87 -0.21
N MET A 30 0.41 -4.68 -0.71
CA MET A 30 0.82 -3.57 0.17
C MET A 30 -0.30 -3.14 1.11
N GLU A 31 -1.56 -3.13 0.68
CA GLU A 31 -2.70 -2.82 1.56
C GLU A 31 -2.90 -3.90 2.62
N TYR A 32 -2.76 -5.18 2.26
CA TYR A 32 -2.81 -6.29 3.20
C TYR A 32 -1.77 -6.15 4.31
N GLU A 33 -0.50 -5.98 3.95
CA GLU A 33 0.61 -5.82 4.89
C GLU A 33 0.44 -4.58 5.78
N LEU A 34 -0.01 -3.46 5.19
CA LEU A 34 -0.32 -2.24 5.94
C LEU A 34 -1.42 -2.47 6.99
N ASN A 35 -2.45 -3.27 6.66
CA ASN A 35 -3.52 -3.61 7.59
C ASN A 35 -3.02 -4.49 8.74
N GLU A 36 -2.14 -5.47 8.47
CA GLU A 36 -1.56 -6.32 9.51
C GLU A 36 -0.69 -5.49 10.47
N LEU A 37 0.18 -4.62 9.96
CA LEU A 37 0.96 -3.71 10.79
C LEU A 37 0.06 -2.84 11.69
N PHE A 38 -1.05 -2.33 11.17
CA PHE A 38 -1.99 -1.54 11.97
C PHE A 38 -2.73 -2.38 13.02
N LYS A 39 -3.20 -3.59 12.69
CA LYS A 39 -3.85 -4.51 13.64
C LYS A 39 -2.93 -4.86 14.81
N HIS A 40 -1.65 -5.05 14.53
CA HIS A 40 -0.62 -5.31 15.53
C HIS A 40 -0.11 -4.06 16.26
N LYS A 41 -0.75 -2.89 16.04
CA LYS A 41 -0.41 -1.60 16.66
C LYS A 41 1.02 -1.13 16.35
N LEU A 42 1.58 -1.54 15.21
CA LEU A 42 2.91 -1.15 14.74
C LEU A 42 2.91 0.15 13.94
N LEU A 43 1.72 0.69 13.63
CA LEU A 43 1.52 1.94 12.90
C LEU A 43 0.58 2.87 13.63
N ASP A 44 0.91 4.16 13.63
CA ASP A 44 0.00 5.20 14.07
C ASP A 44 -1.22 5.31 13.14
N ARG A 45 -2.36 5.67 13.72
CA ARG A 45 -3.62 5.81 12.97
C ARG A 45 -3.53 6.80 11.82
N GLU A 46 -2.81 7.91 11.99
CA GLU A 46 -2.63 8.92 10.95
C GLU A 46 -1.76 8.39 9.79
N VAL A 47 -0.68 7.67 10.11
CA VAL A 47 0.22 7.05 9.12
C VAL A 47 -0.54 6.00 8.32
N TYR A 48 -1.28 5.12 9.01
CA TYR A 48 -2.13 4.12 8.39
C TYR A 48 -3.17 4.74 7.45
N ALA A 49 -3.94 5.72 7.93
CA ALA A 49 -5.00 6.35 7.14
C ALA A 49 -4.44 7.02 5.88
N ARG A 50 -3.30 7.71 6.00
CA ARG A 50 -2.63 8.35 4.86
C ARG A 50 -2.11 7.33 3.85
N ALA A 51 -1.45 6.25 4.31
CA ALA A 51 -0.93 5.21 3.44
C ALA A 51 -2.06 4.50 2.68
N ARG A 52 -3.13 4.12 3.39
CA ARG A 52 -4.28 3.44 2.80
C ARG A 52 -5.01 4.30 1.76
N SER A 53 -5.16 5.60 2.02
CA SER A 53 -5.78 6.52 1.05
C SER A 53 -4.97 6.59 -0.24
N ILE A 54 -3.64 6.59 -0.16
CA ILE A 54 -2.76 6.61 -1.34
C ILE A 54 -2.88 5.32 -2.13
N LEU A 55 -2.82 4.16 -1.45
CA LEU A 55 -2.97 2.86 -2.11
C LEU A 55 -4.32 2.73 -2.81
N LYS A 56 -5.41 3.16 -2.16
CA LYS A 56 -6.76 3.13 -2.74
C LYS A 56 -6.86 3.95 -4.03
N VAL A 57 -6.38 5.19 -4.01
CA VAL A 57 -6.41 6.06 -5.20
C VAL A 57 -5.60 5.47 -6.36
N GLU A 58 -4.45 4.87 -6.07
CA GLU A 58 -3.66 4.22 -7.11
C GLU A 58 -4.33 2.95 -7.64
N LEU A 59 -4.91 2.13 -6.75
CA LEU A 59 -5.60 0.90 -7.13
C LEU A 59 -6.77 1.19 -8.08
N ASP A 60 -7.56 2.22 -7.78
CA ASP A 60 -8.68 2.64 -8.62
C ASP A 60 -8.20 3.08 -10.02
N LYS A 61 -7.06 3.79 -10.09
CA LYS A 61 -6.44 4.18 -11.36
C LYS A 61 -5.94 2.97 -12.16
N GLU A 62 -5.26 2.03 -11.51
CA GLU A 62 -4.73 0.84 -12.17
C GLU A 62 -5.86 -0.07 -12.68
N LYS A 63 -6.92 -0.24 -11.88
CA LYS A 63 -8.14 -0.98 -12.28
C LYS A 63 -8.85 -0.31 -13.45
N ALA A 64 -8.93 1.02 -13.47
CA ALA A 64 -9.52 1.74 -14.60
C ALA A 64 -8.70 1.54 -15.88
N LYS A 65 -7.37 1.52 -15.77
CA LYS A 65 -6.46 1.27 -16.90
C LYS A 65 -6.56 -0.16 -17.44
N ASN A 66 -6.68 -1.16 -16.58
CA ASN A 66 -6.77 -2.57 -16.97
C ASN A 66 -8.12 -2.97 -17.58
N ARG A 67 -9.12 -2.10 -17.53
CA ARG A 67 -10.46 -2.32 -18.12
C ARG A 67 -10.57 -1.85 -19.58
N VAL A 68 -9.51 -1.23 -20.12
CA VAL A 68 -9.40 -0.75 -21.51
C VAL A 68 -8.53 -1.69 -22.31
#